data_AF-A0A4S0K7E8-F1
#
_entry.id   AF-A0A4S0K7E8-F1
#
_cell.length_a   1.000
_cell.length_b   1.000
_cell.length_c   1.000
_cell.angle_alpha   90.00
_cell.angle_beta   90.00
_cell.angle_gamma   90.00
#
_symmetry.space_group_name_H-M   'P 1'
#
loop_
_entity.id
_entity.type
_entity.pdbx_description
1 polymer ?
#
loop_
_entity_poly.entity_id
_entity_poly.type
_entity_poly.pdbx_seq_one_letter_code
_entity_poly.pdbx_strand_id
1 'polypeptide(L)'
;MPAYSGKAQPYLDAIAESVFASGFVRDWLIKGTPAASHYTGSSVLIEEQRAQRWQTRPTKQPFWANYWCGLDSRCTCRVPDSKGLESDAIFFFRNSAERVLAVHVEFKHPGERFGYGQPEAYPLRAACFAKTYPSRKTLNAHHDWTTVIFCGSETASDPRLKNFERVIYHSEAAKVIEAYPNGY
;
A
#
# COMPACT_ATOMS: atom_id res chain seq x y z
N MET A 1 -12.13 -14.33 -8.95
CA MET A 1 -11.77 -13.16 -8.13
C MET A 1 -12.58 -12.00 -8.66
N PRO A 2 -13.33 -11.28 -7.80
CA PRO A 2 -14.05 -10.10 -8.26
C PRO A 2 -13.07 -9.10 -8.90
N ALA A 3 -13.54 -8.41 -9.93
CA ALA A 3 -12.80 -7.29 -10.50
C ALA A 3 -12.51 -6.27 -9.40
N TYR A 4 -11.36 -5.59 -9.51
CA TYR A 4 -11.00 -4.48 -8.63
C TYR A 4 -12.13 -3.42 -8.65
N SER A 5 -12.29 -2.65 -7.56
CA SER A 5 -13.35 -1.64 -7.50
C SER A 5 -13.19 -0.66 -8.66
N GLY A 6 -14.13 -0.67 -9.61
CA GLY A 6 -14.06 0.22 -10.78
C GLY A 6 -14.06 1.70 -10.42
N LYS A 7 -14.43 2.06 -9.18
CA LYS A 7 -14.34 3.43 -8.66
C LYS A 7 -12.95 3.77 -8.12
N ALA A 8 -12.31 2.85 -7.39
CA ALA A 8 -11.00 3.08 -6.80
C ALA A 8 -9.87 2.91 -7.83
N GLN A 9 -10.11 2.09 -8.86
CA GLN A 9 -9.12 1.71 -9.86
C GLN A 9 -8.40 2.91 -10.52
N PRO A 10 -9.08 3.95 -11.04
CA PRO A 10 -8.39 5.07 -11.68
C PRO A 10 -7.40 5.80 -10.75
N TYR A 11 -7.70 5.89 -9.46
CA TYR A 11 -6.82 6.53 -8.49
C TYR A 11 -5.59 5.66 -8.20
N LEU A 12 -5.82 4.37 -7.99
CA LEU A 12 -4.76 3.41 -7.66
C LEU A 12 -3.85 3.13 -8.85
N ASP A 13 -4.39 3.13 -10.07
CA ASP A 13 -3.61 3.08 -11.31
C ASP A 13 -2.70 4.32 -11.43
N ALA A 14 -3.23 5.54 -11.22
CA ALA A 14 -2.44 6.77 -11.26
C ALA A 14 -1.33 6.80 -10.19
N ILE A 15 -1.62 6.30 -8.98
CA ILE A 15 -0.61 6.14 -7.91
C ILE A 15 0.48 5.17 -8.36
N ALA A 16 0.10 3.98 -8.83
CA ALA A 16 1.04 2.93 -9.19
C ALA A 16 1.96 3.37 -10.33
N GLU A 17 1.39 3.92 -11.41
CA GLU A 17 2.15 4.41 -12.57
C GLU A 17 3.15 5.50 -12.17
N SER A 18 2.74 6.43 -11.31
CA SER A 18 3.62 7.52 -10.87
C SER A 18 4.73 7.04 -9.93
N VAL A 19 4.43 6.09 -9.03
CA VAL A 19 5.44 5.43 -8.19
C VAL A 19 6.47 4.69 -9.04
N PHE A 20 6.03 4.04 -10.12
CA PHE A 20 6.91 3.33 -11.04
C PHE A 20 7.77 4.27 -11.88
N ALA A 21 7.20 5.36 -12.39
CA ALA A 21 7.88 6.27 -13.29
C ALA A 21 8.80 7.28 -12.58
N SER A 22 8.49 7.68 -11.34
CA SER A 22 9.12 8.86 -10.72
C SER A 22 9.76 8.59 -9.37
N GLY A 23 11.07 8.80 -9.27
CA GLY A 23 11.80 8.77 -8.00
C GLY A 23 11.31 9.82 -7.00
N PHE A 24 10.94 11.00 -7.51
CA PHE A 24 10.35 12.06 -6.69
C PHE A 24 9.04 11.60 -6.02
N VAL A 25 8.16 10.90 -6.75
CA VAL A 25 6.91 10.39 -6.18
C VAL A 25 7.17 9.32 -5.13
N ARG A 26 8.18 8.46 -5.32
CA ARG A 26 8.59 7.46 -4.31
C ARG A 26 9.07 8.12 -3.02
N ASP A 27 9.93 9.12 -3.13
CA ASP A 27 10.46 9.85 -1.98
C ASP A 27 9.35 10.63 -1.26
N TRP A 28 8.45 11.26 -2.02
CA TRP A 28 7.28 11.93 -1.48
C TRP A 28 6.33 10.98 -0.76
N LEU A 29 6.11 9.77 -1.29
CA LEU A 29 5.21 8.76 -0.75
C LEU A 29 5.64 8.32 0.67
N ILE A 30 6.94 8.23 0.92
CA ILE A 30 7.50 7.84 2.23
C ILE A 30 7.93 9.03 3.08
N LYS A 31 7.76 10.27 2.59
CA LYS A 31 8.21 11.48 3.29
C LYS A 31 7.58 11.56 4.69
N GLY A 32 8.41 11.78 5.70
CA GLY A 32 7.99 11.95 7.09
C GLY A 32 7.74 10.64 7.84
N THR A 33 7.83 9.48 7.17
CA THR A 33 7.81 8.18 7.87
C THR A 33 9.20 7.83 8.40
N PRO A 34 9.31 6.91 9.37
CA PRO A 34 10.60 6.39 9.81
C PRO A 34 11.45 5.78 8.68
N ALA A 35 10.81 5.28 7.62
CA ALA A 35 11.50 4.70 6.47
C ALA A 35 12.24 5.74 5.61
N ALA A 36 11.84 7.02 5.65
CA ALA A 36 12.40 8.07 4.78
C ALA A 36 13.93 8.20 4.89
N SER A 37 14.48 8.06 6.11
CA SER A 37 15.92 8.19 6.37
C SER A 37 16.78 7.15 5.65
N HIS A 38 16.21 5.98 5.32
CA HIS A 38 16.95 4.86 4.74
C HIS A 38 16.54 4.56 3.30
N TYR A 39 15.40 5.07 2.84
CA TYR A 39 14.81 4.68 1.56
C TYR A 39 14.59 5.84 0.58
N THR A 40 14.92 7.08 0.94
CA THR A 40 14.96 8.19 -0.04
C THR A 40 15.97 7.89 -1.16
N GLY A 41 15.59 8.11 -2.42
CA GLY A 41 16.39 7.77 -3.59
C GLY A 41 16.37 6.29 -3.97
N SER A 42 15.50 5.48 -3.35
CA SER A 42 15.43 4.05 -3.64
C SER A 42 14.91 3.75 -5.05
N SER A 43 15.40 2.64 -5.58
CA SER A 43 14.86 2.01 -6.78
C SER A 43 13.57 1.26 -6.46
N VAL A 44 12.68 1.11 -7.45
CA VAL A 44 11.46 0.32 -7.33
C VAL A 44 11.63 -1.05 -7.98
N LEU A 45 11.11 -2.09 -7.33
CA LEU A 45 11.29 -3.49 -7.73
C LEU A 45 10.16 -4.00 -8.64
N ILE A 46 9.84 -3.26 -9.70
CA ILE A 46 8.68 -3.52 -10.58
C ILE A 46 8.70 -4.95 -11.14
N GLU A 47 9.79 -5.33 -11.81
CA GLU A 47 9.87 -6.61 -12.50
C GLU A 47 10.00 -7.79 -11.53
N GLU A 48 10.69 -7.60 -10.41
CA GLU A 48 10.75 -8.62 -9.35
C GLU A 48 9.38 -8.81 -8.68
N GLN A 49 8.65 -7.72 -8.44
CA GLN A 49 7.29 -7.77 -7.89
C GLN A 49 6.34 -8.47 -8.85
N ARG A 50 6.40 -8.13 -10.14
CA ARG A 50 5.62 -8.80 -11.20
C ARG A 50 5.93 -10.29 -11.27
N ALA A 51 7.21 -10.66 -11.32
CA ALA A 51 7.65 -12.05 -11.39
C ALA A 51 7.21 -12.86 -10.17
N GLN A 52 7.29 -12.28 -8.96
CA GLN A 52 6.85 -12.95 -7.74
C GLN A 52 5.33 -13.11 -7.69
N ARG A 53 4.58 -12.04 -8.02
CA ARG A 53 3.12 -12.04 -7.90
C ARG A 53 2.46 -12.94 -8.95
N TRP A 54 3.01 -12.96 -10.15
CA TRP A 54 2.51 -13.74 -11.28
C TRP A 54 3.36 -14.97 -11.59
N GLN A 55 4.11 -15.47 -10.60
CA GLN A 55 5.05 -16.60 -10.74
C GLN A 55 4.42 -17.82 -11.45
N THR A 56 3.16 -18.13 -11.16
CA THR A 56 2.44 -19.24 -11.81
C THR A 56 1.76 -18.83 -13.11
N ARG A 57 1.06 -17.68 -13.09
CA ARG A 57 0.42 -17.07 -14.25
C ARG A 57 -0.01 -15.64 -13.94
N PRO A 58 -0.07 -14.75 -14.94
CA PRO A 58 -0.73 -13.46 -14.81
C PRO A 58 -2.19 -13.60 -14.39
N THR A 59 -2.66 -12.65 -13.58
CA THR A 59 -4.07 -12.54 -13.20
C THR A 59 -4.68 -11.27 -13.82
N LYS A 60 -6.00 -11.13 -13.73
CA LYS A 60 -6.68 -9.88 -14.12
C LYS A 60 -6.38 -8.71 -13.18
N GLN A 61 -5.89 -8.97 -11.98
CA GLN A 61 -5.53 -7.93 -11.02
C GLN A 61 -4.11 -7.47 -11.30
N PRO A 62 -3.84 -6.15 -11.26
CA PRO A 62 -2.48 -5.64 -11.30
C PRO A 62 -1.60 -6.30 -10.24
N PHE A 63 -0.33 -6.55 -10.55
CA PHE A 63 0.57 -7.27 -9.65
C PHE A 63 0.83 -6.52 -8.32
N TRP A 64 0.63 -5.20 -8.32
CA TRP A 64 0.79 -4.33 -7.15
C TRP A 64 -0.48 -4.22 -6.28
N ALA A 65 -1.62 -4.73 -6.73
CA ALA A 65 -2.89 -4.58 -6.03
C ALA A 65 -3.25 -5.76 -5.11
N ASN A 66 -4.14 -5.49 -4.14
CA ASN A 66 -4.94 -6.47 -3.43
C ASN A 66 -4.14 -7.56 -2.70
N TYR A 67 -3.32 -7.13 -1.74
CA TYR A 67 -2.48 -8.03 -0.96
C TYR A 67 -3.19 -8.49 0.32
N TRP A 68 -3.64 -9.75 0.31
CA TRP A 68 -4.41 -10.37 1.40
C TRP A 68 -3.53 -11.04 2.45
N CYS A 69 -3.84 -10.83 3.74
CA CYS A 69 -3.20 -11.58 4.84
C CYS A 69 -3.63 -13.05 4.90
N GLY A 70 -4.72 -13.40 4.25
CA GLY A 70 -5.29 -14.74 4.18
C GLY A 70 -6.78 -14.66 3.82
N LEU A 71 -7.38 -15.77 3.42
CA LEU A 71 -8.82 -15.86 3.15
C LEU A 71 -9.61 -16.40 4.36
N ASP A 72 -8.93 -16.77 5.44
CA ASP A 72 -9.53 -17.42 6.61
C ASP A 72 -8.92 -16.95 7.93
N SER A 73 -9.44 -17.51 9.03
CA SER A 73 -9.09 -17.20 10.41
C SER A 73 -7.66 -17.55 10.84
N ARG A 74 -6.84 -18.14 9.95
CA ARG A 74 -5.47 -18.57 10.27
C ARG A 74 -4.43 -17.46 10.21
N CYS A 75 -4.73 -16.31 9.59
CA CYS A 75 -3.87 -15.13 9.74
C CYS A 75 -4.01 -14.62 11.19
N THR A 76 -3.00 -14.89 12.01
CA THR A 76 -2.89 -14.42 13.41
C THR A 76 -2.66 -12.91 13.52
N CYS A 77 -2.38 -12.26 12.39
CA CYS A 77 -2.06 -10.84 12.28
C CYS A 77 -3.27 -9.96 11.96
N ARG A 78 -4.47 -10.40 12.39
CA ARG A 78 -5.75 -9.72 12.17
C ARG A 78 -6.28 -9.16 13.48
N VAL A 79 -7.04 -8.08 13.39
CA VAL A 79 -7.95 -7.68 14.45
C VAL A 79 -9.12 -8.70 14.47
N PRO A 80 -9.45 -9.30 15.63
CA PRO A 80 -10.61 -10.19 15.74
C PRO A 80 -11.87 -9.53 15.17
N ASP A 81 -12.63 -10.30 14.38
CA ASP A 81 -13.87 -9.87 13.72
C ASP A 81 -13.74 -8.69 12.72
N SER A 82 -12.52 -8.24 12.43
CA SER A 82 -12.26 -7.28 11.36
C SER A 82 -12.25 -7.95 9.99
N LYS A 83 -12.90 -7.31 9.02
CA LYS A 83 -12.85 -7.68 7.60
C LYS A 83 -11.63 -7.10 6.87
N GLY A 84 -10.86 -6.22 7.51
CA GLY A 84 -9.70 -5.52 6.94
C GLY A 84 -8.47 -6.42 6.77
N LEU A 85 -8.56 -7.38 5.86
CA LEU A 85 -7.49 -8.37 5.60
C LEU A 85 -6.61 -8.02 4.39
N GLU A 86 -6.90 -6.91 3.71
CA GLU A 86 -6.28 -6.51 2.45
C GLU A 86 -5.49 -5.21 2.59
N SER A 87 -4.36 -5.11 1.88
CA SER A 87 -3.79 -3.81 1.51
C SER A 87 -4.16 -3.54 0.05
N ASP A 88 -4.72 -2.37 -0.24
CA ASP A 88 -5.22 -2.04 -1.58
C ASP A 88 -4.10 -2.05 -2.63
N ALA A 89 -2.92 -1.57 -2.24
CA ALA A 89 -1.68 -1.72 -2.99
C ALA A 89 -0.47 -1.96 -2.09
N ILE A 90 0.56 -2.61 -2.65
CA ILE A 90 1.90 -2.67 -2.06
C ILE A 90 2.94 -2.34 -3.13
N PHE A 91 3.92 -1.52 -2.76
CA PHE A 91 5.11 -1.24 -3.58
C PHE A 91 6.38 -1.65 -2.84
N PHE A 92 7.39 -2.12 -3.58
CA PHE A 92 8.66 -2.56 -3.00
C PHE A 92 9.81 -1.68 -3.47
N PHE A 93 10.54 -1.09 -2.52
CA PHE A 93 11.67 -0.20 -2.79
C PHE A 93 12.97 -0.79 -2.27
N ARG A 94 14.03 -0.78 -3.08
CA ARG A 94 15.38 -1.22 -2.69
C ARG A 94 16.31 -0.03 -2.55
N ASN A 95 16.91 0.09 -1.37
CA ASN A 95 17.92 1.11 -1.08
C ASN A 95 19.34 0.65 -1.44
N SER A 96 20.32 1.54 -1.28
CA SER A 96 21.73 1.27 -1.58
C SER A 96 22.42 0.24 -0.67
N ALA A 97 21.78 -0.13 0.45
CA ALA A 97 22.23 -1.19 1.34
C ALA A 97 21.57 -2.55 1.02
N GLU A 98 20.96 -2.68 -0.16
CA GLU A 98 20.22 -3.86 -0.61
C GLU A 98 19.05 -4.26 0.31
N ARG A 99 18.63 -3.37 1.22
CA ARG A 99 17.43 -3.56 2.01
C ARG A 99 16.21 -3.21 1.19
N VAL A 100 15.11 -3.87 1.50
CA VAL A 100 13.85 -3.75 0.76
C VAL A 100 12.75 -3.30 1.71
N LEU A 101 12.09 -2.20 1.37
CA LEU A 101 10.91 -1.64 2.03
C LEU A 101 9.65 -2.10 1.32
N ALA A 102 8.65 -2.55 2.06
CA ALA A 102 7.28 -2.69 1.57
C ALA A 102 6.43 -1.47 1.98
N VAL A 103 5.93 -0.72 1.01
CA VAL A 103 5.00 0.40 1.23
C VAL A 103 3.58 -0.12 1.10
N HIS A 104 2.87 -0.24 2.22
CA HIS A 104 1.48 -0.68 2.25
C HIS A 104 0.54 0.51 2.09
N VAL A 105 -0.34 0.48 1.09
CA VAL A 105 -1.24 1.57 0.77
C VAL A 105 -2.69 1.16 1.03
N GLU A 106 -3.41 1.99 1.79
CA GLU A 106 -4.88 2.06 1.81
C GLU A 106 -5.34 3.24 0.95
N PHE A 107 -6.48 3.07 0.29
CA PHE A 107 -7.19 4.11 -0.41
C PHE A 107 -8.63 4.22 0.12
N LYS A 108 -9.04 5.43 0.46
CA LYS A 108 -10.42 5.79 0.77
C LYS A 108 -10.91 6.84 -0.19
N HIS A 109 -12.12 6.69 -0.71
CA HIS A 109 -12.76 7.78 -1.45
C HIS A 109 -13.06 8.98 -0.55
N PRO A 110 -13.26 10.18 -1.13
CA PRO A 110 -13.87 11.29 -0.40
C PRO A 110 -15.20 10.87 0.23
N GLY A 111 -15.35 11.13 1.52
CA GLY A 111 -16.51 10.79 2.35
C GLY A 111 -16.55 9.34 2.82
N GLU A 112 -15.61 8.48 2.39
CA GLU A 112 -15.59 7.08 2.79
C GLU A 112 -15.09 6.91 4.23
N ARG A 113 -15.90 6.26 5.06
CA ARG A 113 -15.55 5.99 6.46
C ARG A 113 -14.77 4.67 6.57
N PHE A 114 -13.87 4.58 7.54
CA PHE A 114 -13.23 3.32 7.88
C PHE A 114 -14.23 2.29 8.43
N GLY A 115 -14.09 1.06 7.96
CA GLY A 115 -14.70 -0.10 8.61
C GLY A 115 -14.11 -0.36 10.00
N TYR A 116 -14.84 -1.14 10.80
CA TYR A 116 -14.37 -1.58 12.12
C TYR A 116 -13.04 -2.34 12.00
N GLY A 117 -12.05 -1.93 12.81
CA GLY A 117 -10.75 -2.59 12.89
C GLY A 117 -9.91 -2.51 11.61
N GLN A 118 -10.30 -1.71 10.61
CA GLN A 118 -9.57 -1.61 9.35
C GLN A 118 -8.26 -0.82 9.52
N PRO A 119 -8.24 0.41 10.10
CA PRO A 119 -7.01 1.17 10.31
C PRO A 119 -6.02 0.43 11.22
N GLU A 120 -6.51 -0.16 12.32
CA GLU A 120 -5.68 -0.86 13.31
C GLU A 120 -5.01 -2.11 12.72
N ALA A 121 -5.65 -2.74 11.73
CA ALA A 121 -5.11 -3.92 11.08
C ALA A 121 -3.94 -3.63 10.12
N TYR A 122 -3.79 -2.40 9.62
CA TYR A 122 -2.73 -2.06 8.66
C TYR A 122 -1.31 -2.26 9.20
N PRO A 123 -0.91 -1.63 10.32
CA PRO A 123 0.45 -1.84 10.86
C PRO A 123 0.67 -3.29 11.30
N LEU A 124 -0.35 -3.96 11.85
CA LEU A 124 -0.27 -5.38 12.23
C LEU A 124 0.00 -6.27 11.01
N ARG A 125 -0.70 -6.03 9.90
CA ARG A 125 -0.54 -6.78 8.65
C ARG A 125 0.81 -6.51 8.01
N ALA A 126 1.25 -5.26 7.95
CA ALA A 126 2.55 -4.90 7.39
C ALA A 126 3.70 -5.56 8.17
N ALA A 127 3.68 -5.48 9.51
CA ALA A 127 4.64 -6.15 10.37
C ALA A 127 4.63 -7.68 10.20
N CYS A 128 3.45 -8.26 10.01
CA CYS A 128 3.31 -9.69 9.76
C CYS A 128 3.90 -10.11 8.42
N PHE A 129 3.71 -9.31 7.38
CA PHE A 129 4.19 -9.58 6.04
C PHE A 129 5.71 -9.63 6.00
N ALA A 130 6.38 -8.73 6.73
CA ALA A 130 7.84 -8.72 6.87
C ALA A 130 8.38 -10.02 7.50
N LYS A 131 7.60 -10.68 8.36
CA LYS A 131 8.01 -11.94 9.01
C LYS A 131 7.61 -13.20 8.24
N THR A 132 6.54 -13.10 7.45
CA THR A 132 5.87 -14.27 6.84
C THR A 132 6.05 -14.35 5.33
N TYR A 133 6.75 -13.40 4.70
CA TYR A 133 7.06 -13.51 3.26
C TYR A 133 7.69 -14.86 2.87
N PRO A 134 8.55 -15.55 3.67
CA PRO A 134 9.13 -16.83 3.25
C PRO A 134 8.08 -17.93 3.00
N SER A 135 6.94 -17.87 3.70
CA SER A 135 5.83 -18.81 3.53
C SER A 135 4.72 -18.29 2.61
N ARG A 136 4.82 -17.04 2.13
CA ARG A 136 3.84 -16.40 1.23
C ARG A 136 4.39 -16.28 -0.18
N LYS A 137 4.13 -17.28 -1.01
CA LYS A 137 4.63 -17.39 -2.40
C LYS A 137 4.35 -16.19 -3.32
N THR A 138 3.42 -15.30 -2.99
CA THR A 138 3.06 -14.15 -3.83
C THR A 138 3.49 -12.81 -3.23
N LEU A 139 4.37 -12.83 -2.22
CA LEU A 139 4.84 -11.65 -1.51
C LEU A 139 6.37 -11.57 -1.65
N ASN A 140 6.87 -10.42 -2.09
CA ASN A 140 8.31 -10.21 -2.22
C ASN A 140 9.00 -10.24 -0.86
N ALA A 141 10.24 -10.72 -0.84
CA ALA A 141 11.10 -10.60 0.32
C ALA A 141 11.34 -9.13 0.64
N HIS A 142 11.18 -8.76 1.90
CA HIS A 142 11.39 -7.40 2.38
C HIS A 142 11.81 -7.40 3.85
N HIS A 143 12.50 -6.33 4.23
CA HIS A 143 13.11 -6.17 5.54
C HIS A 143 12.31 -5.21 6.42
N ASP A 144 11.85 -4.12 5.80
CA ASP A 144 11.16 -3.03 6.47
C ASP A 144 9.78 -2.81 5.82
N TRP A 145 8.90 -2.10 6.51
CA TRP A 145 7.58 -1.75 6.00
C TRP A 145 7.18 -0.35 6.46
N THR A 146 6.25 0.27 5.75
CA THR A 146 5.58 1.51 6.15
C THR A 146 4.12 1.49 5.70
N THR A 147 3.25 2.23 6.38
CA THR A 147 1.83 2.32 6.06
C THR A 147 1.46 3.71 5.59
N VAL A 148 0.80 3.78 4.44
CA VAL A 148 0.34 5.01 3.80
C VAL A 148 -1.16 4.91 3.56
N ILE A 149 -1.87 6.01 3.77
CA ILE A 149 -3.27 6.14 3.34
C ILE A 149 -3.46 7.33 2.42
N PHE A 150 -4.23 7.12 1.35
CA PHE A 150 -4.82 8.18 0.55
C PHE A 150 -6.29 8.38 0.96
N CYS A 151 -6.67 9.59 1.36
CA CYS A 151 -8.04 9.86 1.84
C CYS A 151 -8.49 11.31 1.62
N GLY A 152 -9.78 11.58 1.79
CA GLY A 152 -10.34 12.92 1.77
C GLY A 152 -10.10 13.71 3.06
N SER A 153 -10.10 15.04 2.97
CA SER A 153 -9.81 15.94 4.10
C SER A 153 -10.82 15.83 5.25
N GLU A 154 -12.04 15.39 4.97
CA GLU A 154 -13.07 15.10 5.97
C GLU A 154 -12.68 13.99 6.94
N THR A 155 -11.69 13.15 6.59
CA THR A 155 -11.14 12.14 7.51
C THR A 155 -10.08 12.71 8.45
N ALA A 156 -9.66 13.98 8.32
CA ALA A 156 -8.56 14.56 9.07
C ALA A 156 -8.75 14.53 10.60
N SER A 157 -10.00 14.60 11.07
CA SER A 157 -10.32 14.50 12.49
C SER A 157 -10.49 13.07 13.00
N ASP A 158 -10.36 12.06 12.14
CA ASP A 158 -10.50 10.66 12.55
C ASP A 158 -9.26 10.21 13.33
N PRO A 159 -9.37 9.91 14.64
CA PRO A 159 -8.23 9.56 15.46
C PRO A 159 -7.57 8.24 15.05
N ARG A 160 -8.23 7.44 14.20
CA ARG A 160 -7.69 6.17 13.69
C ARG A 160 -6.65 6.37 12.59
N LEU A 161 -6.52 7.58 12.02
CA LEU A 161 -5.44 7.91 11.09
C LEU A 161 -4.04 7.72 11.68
N LYS A 162 -3.89 7.77 13.01
CA LYS A 162 -2.63 7.49 13.71
C LYS A 162 -2.06 6.09 13.45
N ASN A 163 -2.85 5.16 12.90
CA ASN A 163 -2.38 3.82 12.52
C ASN A 163 -1.61 3.81 11.18
N PHE A 164 -1.60 4.93 10.46
CA PHE A 164 -0.83 5.12 9.24
C PHE A 164 0.35 6.06 9.51
N GLU A 165 1.55 5.66 9.09
CA GLU A 165 2.75 6.49 9.24
C GLU A 165 2.73 7.70 8.30
N ARG A 166 2.02 7.59 7.18
CA ARG A 166 1.79 8.69 6.24
C ARG A 166 0.32 8.79 5.84
N VAL A 167 -0.23 9.99 6.03
CA VAL A 167 -1.56 10.37 5.53
C VAL A 167 -1.36 11.31 4.35
N ILE A 168 -1.91 10.98 3.20
CA ILE A 168 -1.88 11.79 1.98
C ILE A 168 -3.32 12.16 1.64
N TYR A 169 -3.63 13.45 1.66
CA TYR A 169 -4.94 13.90 1.22
C TYR A 169 -5.04 13.87 -0.30
N HIS A 170 -6.21 13.61 -0.85
CA HIS A 170 -6.37 13.62 -2.30
C HIS A 170 -5.98 14.95 -2.94
N SER A 171 -6.28 16.08 -2.29
CA SER A 171 -5.87 17.41 -2.74
C SER A 171 -4.34 17.62 -2.74
N GLU A 172 -3.61 16.86 -1.94
CA GLU A 172 -2.15 16.78 -1.98
C GLU A 172 -1.71 15.88 -3.15
N ALA A 173 -2.31 14.71 -3.29
CA ALA A 173 -2.00 13.75 -4.34
C ALA A 173 -2.18 14.36 -5.75
N ALA A 174 -3.26 15.08 -6.03
CA ALA A 174 -3.49 15.76 -7.31
C ALA A 174 -2.46 16.85 -7.65
N LYS A 175 -1.71 17.37 -6.67
CA LYS A 175 -0.63 18.32 -6.94
C LYS A 175 0.69 17.64 -7.32
N VAL A 176 0.82 16.35 -7.01
CA VAL A 176 2.07 15.58 -7.15
C VAL A 176 1.97 14.54 -8.26
N ILE A 177 0.80 13.92 -8.42
CA ILE A 177 0.50 12.87 -9.39
C ILE A 177 -0.35 13.50 -10.49
N GLU A 178 0.25 13.70 -11.67
CA GLU A 178 -0.39 14.39 -12.80
C GLU A 178 -1.69 13.71 -13.27
N ALA A 179 -1.68 12.38 -13.35
CA ALA A 179 -2.84 11.58 -13.77
C ALA A 179 -3.86 11.34 -12.65
N TYR A 180 -3.66 11.90 -11.45
CA TYR A 180 -4.56 11.65 -10.33
C TYR A 180 -5.93 12.27 -10.62
N PRO A 181 -7.04 11.52 -10.48
CA PRO A 181 -8.34 12.08 -10.80
C PRO A 181 -8.69 13.32 -9.97
N ASN A 182 -9.11 14.37 -10.69
CA ASN A 182 -9.62 15.62 -10.12
C ASN A 182 -11.14 15.48 -9.94
N GLY A 183 -11.61 15.31 -8.70
CA GLY A 183 -13.03 15.10 -8.41
C GLY A 183 -13.34 15.13 -6.93
N TYR A 184 -12.90 16.20 -6.26
CA TYR A 184 -13.19 16.48 -4.85
C TYR A 184 -14.41 17.39 -4.73
#